data_AF-F2IVV9-F1
#
_entry.id   AF-F2IVV9-F1
#
_cell.length_a   1.000
_cell.length_b   1.000
_cell.length_c   1.000
_cell.angle_alpha   90.00
_cell.angle_beta   90.00
_cell.angle_gamma   90.00
#
_symmetry.space_group_name_H-M   'P 1'
#
loop_
_entity.id
_entity.type
_entity.pdbx_description
1 polymer ?
#
loop_
_entity_poly.entity_id
_entity_poly.type
_entity_poly.pdbx_seq_one_letter_code
_entity_poly.pdbx_strand_id
1 'polypeptide(L)'
;MKTTCLALVLSILPAAAGAQTATLVMADLCEDPSAAFDWEWSRVKHGSAALYFMKADGSVAAITDTPAAFDGFPTLYIAAHGGQDVIDGFNHDTFAANLKAAHPATPTEVFFAVCGSGAGPDSLLKKTNAQYADAIRKLSGGVTGCALVGNGSTDLANADYLIDVTHSDDQLYQDIIDNIEQKWSGPYPASVQSYAEVCNVRTDPFDRASVEDFVNTVLQEFSQPAPQGHPEESTNYLDLVAVNDGGNPLTICGADPAGGGAVPCP
;
A
#
# COMPACT_ATOMS: atom_id res chain seq x y z
N MET A 1 15.20 14.35 -65.42
CA MET A 1 14.17 13.93 -64.45
C MET A 1 14.88 13.28 -63.27
N LYS A 2 14.90 13.92 -62.11
CA LYS A 2 15.44 13.36 -60.86
C LYS A 2 14.28 13.30 -59.87
N THR A 3 13.81 12.11 -59.58
CA THR A 3 12.75 11.84 -58.61
C THR A 3 13.42 11.61 -57.26
N THR A 4 13.30 12.58 -56.36
CA THR A 4 13.80 12.47 -54.99
C THR A 4 12.75 11.77 -54.16
N CYS A 5 13.04 10.54 -53.71
CA CYS A 5 12.20 9.81 -52.76
C CYS A 5 12.46 10.37 -51.36
N LEU A 6 11.45 11.01 -50.77
CA LEU A 6 11.45 11.44 -49.37
C LEU A 6 11.13 10.22 -48.51
N ALA A 7 12.12 9.68 -47.79
CA ALA A 7 11.92 8.63 -46.81
C ALA A 7 11.43 9.25 -45.50
N LEU A 8 10.17 8.95 -45.14
CA LEU A 8 9.58 9.30 -43.85
C LEU A 8 10.18 8.38 -42.79
N VAL A 9 11.13 8.89 -42.01
CA VAL A 9 11.62 8.18 -40.81
C VAL A 9 10.55 8.35 -39.73
N LEU A 10 9.73 7.32 -39.56
CA LEU A 10 8.79 7.22 -38.44
C LEU A 10 9.64 6.97 -37.18
N SER A 11 9.88 8.02 -36.40
CA SER A 11 10.49 7.90 -35.08
C SER A 11 9.55 7.11 -34.18
N ILE A 12 9.80 5.81 -34.04
CA ILE A 12 9.20 4.99 -33.00
C ILE A 12 9.76 5.53 -31.69
N LEU A 13 9.00 6.39 -31.01
CA LEU A 13 9.30 6.75 -29.63
C LEU A 13 9.29 5.45 -28.84
N PRO A 14 10.33 5.15 -28.05
CA PRO A 14 10.28 4.03 -27.14
C PRO A 14 9.08 4.29 -26.21
N ALA A 15 8.09 3.40 -26.25
CA ALA A 15 7.15 3.30 -25.15
C ALA A 15 8.05 3.14 -23.92
N ALA A 16 8.02 4.13 -23.01
CA ALA A 16 8.60 3.92 -21.70
C ALA A 16 8.10 2.55 -21.26
N ALA A 17 9.01 1.64 -20.92
CA ALA A 17 8.64 0.43 -20.20
C ALA A 17 8.07 0.93 -18.87
N GLY A 18 6.78 1.28 -18.92
CA GLY A 18 6.12 2.12 -17.95
C GLY A 18 6.03 1.32 -16.67
N ALA A 19 6.32 1.98 -15.56
CA ALA A 19 6.06 1.41 -14.24
C ALA A 19 4.63 0.85 -14.24
N GLN A 20 4.51 -0.45 -13.96
CA GLN A 20 3.25 -1.18 -14.05
C GLN A 20 2.42 -1.06 -12.76
N THR A 21 3.04 -0.54 -11.71
CA THR A 21 2.55 -0.65 -10.35
C THR A 21 2.74 0.67 -9.61
N ALA A 22 1.69 1.11 -8.92
CA ALA A 22 1.73 2.22 -7.97
C ALA A 22 1.15 1.80 -6.62
N THR A 23 1.64 2.43 -5.56
CA THR A 23 1.12 2.29 -4.20
C THR A 23 0.44 3.59 -3.79
N LEU A 24 -0.76 3.47 -3.23
CA LEU A 24 -1.54 4.54 -2.65
C LEU A 24 -1.60 4.32 -1.14
N VAL A 25 -1.08 5.27 -0.37
CA VAL A 25 -1.23 5.36 1.09
C VAL A 25 -2.20 6.48 1.45
N MET A 26 -2.69 6.48 2.69
CA MET A 26 -3.66 7.46 3.18
C MET A 26 -3.16 8.08 4.51
N ALA A 27 -4.05 8.71 5.28
CA ALA A 27 -3.69 9.41 6.51
C ALA A 27 -3.14 8.49 7.60
N ASP A 28 -3.41 7.18 7.52
CA ASP A 28 -2.80 6.12 8.31
C ASP A 28 -1.25 6.11 8.26
N LEU A 29 -0.66 6.69 7.22
CA LEU A 29 0.78 7.01 7.17
C LEU A 29 1.28 7.80 8.40
N CYS A 30 0.38 8.55 9.04
CA CYS A 30 0.65 9.34 10.23
C CYS A 30 0.23 8.66 11.55
N GLU A 31 -0.39 7.48 11.49
CA GLU A 31 -0.87 6.76 12.68
C GLU A 31 0.19 5.81 13.23
N ASP A 32 0.89 5.07 12.36
CA ASP A 32 1.94 4.12 12.72
C ASP A 32 2.90 3.86 11.53
N PRO A 33 3.97 3.06 11.67
CA PRO A 33 4.93 2.87 10.58
C PRO A 33 4.46 1.92 9.47
N SER A 34 3.35 1.19 9.64
CA SER A 34 2.93 0.10 8.75
C SER A 34 2.79 0.52 7.29
N ALA A 35 2.15 1.66 7.00
CA ALA A 35 1.97 2.16 5.64
C ALA A 35 3.29 2.35 4.87
N ALA A 36 4.37 2.75 5.58
CA ALA A 36 5.70 2.86 4.98
C ALA A 36 6.27 1.47 4.63
N PHE A 37 6.06 0.47 5.50
CA PHE A 37 6.49 -0.91 5.26
C PHE A 37 5.63 -1.64 4.23
N ASP A 38 4.34 -1.33 4.10
CA ASP A 38 3.49 -1.83 3.03
C ASP A 38 3.92 -1.30 1.67
N TRP A 39 4.29 -0.02 1.61
CA TRP A 39 4.93 0.52 0.42
C TRP A 39 6.26 -0.19 0.13
N GLU A 40 7.15 -0.33 1.10
CA GLU A 40 8.43 -1.01 0.91
C GLU A 40 8.24 -2.46 0.43
N TRP A 41 7.31 -3.20 1.03
CA TRP A 41 6.92 -4.54 0.61
C TRP A 41 6.46 -4.55 -0.86
N SER A 42 5.52 -3.67 -1.22
CA SER A 42 5.05 -3.57 -2.61
C SER A 42 6.18 -3.18 -3.58
N ARG A 43 7.15 -2.37 -3.13
CA ARG A 43 8.30 -1.95 -3.91
C ARG A 43 9.26 -3.11 -4.16
N VAL A 44 9.64 -3.87 -3.13
CA VAL A 44 10.62 -4.95 -3.26
C VAL A 44 10.03 -6.23 -3.85
N LYS A 45 8.77 -6.56 -3.54
CA LYS A 45 8.11 -7.78 -4.03
C LYS A 45 7.50 -7.61 -5.42
N HIS A 46 6.96 -6.42 -5.70
CA HIS A 46 6.14 -6.18 -6.90
C HIS A 46 6.67 -5.05 -7.80
N GLY A 47 7.78 -4.41 -7.44
CA GLY A 47 8.39 -3.34 -8.24
C GLY A 47 7.61 -2.02 -8.19
N SER A 48 6.75 -1.81 -7.19
CA SER A 48 5.99 -0.57 -7.00
C SER A 48 6.87 0.60 -6.53
N ALA A 49 7.61 1.21 -7.45
CA ALA A 49 8.47 2.35 -7.13
C ALA A 49 7.69 3.67 -6.95
N ALA A 50 6.46 3.76 -7.45
CA ALA A 50 5.66 4.98 -7.39
C ALA A 50 4.75 4.97 -6.15
N LEU A 51 4.93 5.93 -5.25
CA LEU A 51 4.12 6.13 -4.05
C LEU A 51 3.27 7.40 -4.18
N TYR A 52 1.98 7.28 -3.83
CA TYR A 52 1.01 8.36 -3.82
C TYR A 52 0.30 8.44 -2.47
N PHE A 53 -0.18 9.62 -2.13
CA PHE A 53 -0.95 9.92 -0.93
C PHE A 53 -2.36 10.39 -1.33
N MET A 54 -3.41 9.74 -0.82
CA MET A 54 -4.77 10.27 -0.87
C MET A 54 -5.01 11.19 0.32
N LYS A 55 -5.37 12.44 0.06
CA LYS A 55 -5.70 13.43 1.09
C LYS A 55 -7.14 13.22 1.57
N ALA A 56 -7.47 13.84 2.71
CA ALA A 56 -8.82 13.83 3.29
C ALA A 56 -9.92 14.38 2.36
N ASP A 57 -9.57 15.22 1.38
CA ASP A 57 -10.50 15.73 0.36
C ASP A 57 -10.68 14.77 -0.85
N GLY A 58 -10.02 13.62 -0.84
CA GLY A 58 -10.04 12.62 -1.91
C GLY A 58 -9.06 12.88 -3.06
N SER A 59 -8.34 14.01 -3.05
CA SER A 59 -7.31 14.29 -4.06
C SER A 59 -6.05 13.45 -3.82
N VAL A 60 -5.38 13.05 -4.91
CA VAL A 60 -4.17 12.21 -4.86
C VAL A 60 -2.96 13.02 -5.28
N ALA A 61 -1.87 12.91 -4.50
CA ALA A 61 -0.59 13.56 -4.79
C ALA A 61 0.56 12.54 -4.77
N ALA A 62 1.52 12.68 -5.69
CA ALA A 62 2.72 11.83 -5.70
C ALA A 62 3.62 12.18 -4.52
N ILE A 63 4.14 11.16 -3.83
CA ILE A 63 5.19 11.28 -2.81
C ILE A 63 6.57 11.13 -3.49
N THR A 64 6.80 10.02 -4.19
CA THR A 64 8.06 9.79 -4.92
C THR A 64 8.15 10.62 -6.20
N ASP A 65 9.37 10.94 -6.63
CA ASP A 65 9.61 11.58 -7.94
C ASP A 65 9.37 10.59 -9.10
N THR A 66 8.10 10.47 -9.53
CA THR A 66 7.68 9.62 -10.65
C THR A 66 7.16 10.46 -11.82
N PRO A 67 7.58 10.17 -13.07
CA PRO A 67 7.13 10.91 -14.24
C PRO A 67 5.70 10.53 -14.69
N ALA A 68 5.14 9.43 -14.20
CA ALA A 68 3.80 8.98 -14.55
C ALA A 68 2.75 9.58 -13.60
N ALA A 69 1.58 9.94 -14.14
CA ALA A 69 0.42 10.28 -13.33
C ALA A 69 -0.22 9.02 -12.75
N PHE A 70 -0.93 9.15 -11.62
CA PHE A 70 -1.53 8.02 -10.90
C PHE A 70 -2.47 7.19 -11.78
N ASP A 71 -3.21 7.82 -12.69
CA ASP A 71 -4.14 7.15 -13.62
C ASP A 71 -3.49 6.28 -14.71
N GLY A 72 -2.15 6.34 -14.83
CA GLY A 72 -1.38 5.59 -15.80
C GLY A 72 -0.99 4.17 -15.37
N PHE A 73 -1.27 3.78 -14.12
CA PHE A 73 -0.78 2.53 -13.53
C PHE A 73 -1.82 1.40 -13.59
N PRO A 74 -1.57 0.31 -14.32
CA PRO A 74 -2.55 -0.78 -14.43
C PRO A 74 -2.70 -1.62 -13.15
N THR A 75 -1.71 -1.61 -12.26
CA THR A 75 -1.77 -2.31 -10.97
C THR A 75 -1.64 -1.31 -9.83
N LEU A 76 -2.59 -1.36 -8.89
CA LEU A 76 -2.62 -0.48 -7.73
C LEU A 76 -2.50 -1.32 -6.45
N TYR A 77 -1.61 -0.91 -5.54
CA TYR A 77 -1.56 -1.37 -4.16
C TYR A 77 -2.11 -0.26 -3.28
N ILE A 78 -3.09 -0.56 -2.45
CA ILE A 78 -3.72 0.39 -1.54
C ILE A 78 -3.41 -0.09 -0.13
N ALA A 79 -2.63 0.69 0.60
CA ALA A 79 -2.28 0.44 1.99
C ALA A 79 -2.98 1.49 2.85
N ALA A 80 -3.80 1.01 3.78
CA ALA A 80 -4.60 1.84 4.66
C ALA A 80 -5.10 1.01 5.84
N HIS A 81 -5.27 1.65 7.01
CA HIS A 81 -6.13 1.11 8.04
C HIS A 81 -7.59 1.06 7.58
N GLY A 82 -8.30 0.01 7.98
CA GLY A 82 -9.69 -0.17 7.59
C GLY A 82 -10.43 -1.22 8.39
N GLY A 83 -11.70 -1.39 8.03
CA GLY A 83 -12.60 -2.36 8.63
C GLY A 83 -13.75 -2.70 7.70
N GLN A 84 -14.87 -3.18 8.27
CA GLN A 84 -15.99 -3.66 7.47
C GLN A 84 -16.73 -2.56 6.69
N ASP A 85 -16.66 -1.31 7.15
CA ASP A 85 -17.44 -0.19 6.57
C ASP A 85 -16.59 1.05 6.24
N VAL A 86 -15.29 1.02 6.53
CA VAL A 86 -14.42 2.20 6.49
C VAL A 86 -13.01 1.84 6.05
N ILE A 87 -12.38 2.76 5.33
CA ILE A 87 -10.96 2.79 4.99
C ILE A 87 -10.45 4.21 5.28
N ASP A 88 -9.54 4.35 6.23
CA ASP A 88 -8.92 5.62 6.63
C ASP A 88 -9.90 6.81 6.71
N GLY A 89 -10.96 6.65 7.53
CA GLY A 89 -11.99 7.68 7.72
C GLY A 89 -13.00 7.85 6.57
N PHE A 90 -12.79 7.23 5.41
CA PHE A 90 -13.76 7.19 4.32
C PHE A 90 -14.66 5.96 4.43
N ASN A 91 -15.97 6.14 4.24
CA ASN A 91 -16.80 4.98 3.91
C ASN A 91 -16.42 4.43 2.52
N HIS A 92 -16.70 3.15 2.29
CA HIS A 92 -16.30 2.46 1.05
C HIS A 92 -16.79 3.12 -0.24
N ASP A 93 -18.01 3.64 -0.26
CA ASP A 93 -18.56 4.32 -1.45
C ASP A 93 -17.79 5.61 -1.76
N THR A 94 -17.45 6.39 -0.73
CA THR A 94 -16.68 7.63 -0.88
C THR A 94 -15.27 7.35 -1.34
N PHE A 95 -14.59 6.38 -0.71
CA PHE A 95 -13.27 5.96 -1.16
C PHE A 95 -13.28 5.50 -2.61
N ALA A 96 -14.20 4.61 -2.98
CA ALA A 96 -14.29 4.06 -4.33
C ALA A 96 -14.51 5.19 -5.38
N ALA A 97 -15.35 6.18 -5.06
CA ALA A 97 -15.58 7.33 -5.91
C ALA A 97 -14.32 8.22 -6.03
N ASN A 98 -13.62 8.49 -4.92
CA ASN A 98 -12.37 9.24 -4.93
C ASN A 98 -11.28 8.53 -5.74
N LEU A 99 -11.14 7.22 -5.56
CA LEU A 99 -10.24 6.39 -6.35
C LEU A 99 -10.59 6.47 -7.84
N LYS A 100 -11.86 6.38 -8.22
CA LYS A 100 -12.30 6.53 -9.62
C LYS A 100 -12.02 7.91 -10.19
N ALA A 101 -12.15 8.96 -9.39
CA ALA A 101 -11.83 10.32 -9.80
C ALA A 101 -10.32 10.51 -10.03
N ALA A 102 -9.49 9.95 -9.16
CA ALA A 102 -8.03 10.00 -9.26
C ALA A 102 -7.46 9.06 -10.33
N HIS A 103 -8.17 7.97 -10.62
CA HIS A 103 -7.78 6.94 -11.59
C HIS A 103 -8.93 6.62 -12.57
N PRO A 104 -9.26 7.52 -13.53
CA PRO A 104 -10.43 7.32 -14.40
C PRO A 104 -10.34 6.09 -15.32
N ALA A 105 -9.14 5.66 -15.70
CA ALA A 105 -8.91 4.42 -16.44
C ALA A 105 -9.21 3.21 -15.57
N THR A 106 -9.71 2.10 -16.13
CA THR A 106 -9.94 0.88 -15.34
C THR A 106 -8.60 0.20 -15.04
N PRO A 107 -8.19 0.06 -13.76
CA PRO A 107 -7.01 -0.72 -13.42
C PRO A 107 -7.25 -2.20 -13.74
N THR A 108 -6.17 -2.91 -14.06
CA THR A 108 -6.22 -4.35 -14.27
C THR A 108 -6.28 -5.09 -12.93
N GLU A 109 -5.48 -4.64 -11.95
CA GLU A 109 -5.40 -5.23 -10.63
C GLU A 109 -5.43 -4.17 -9.54
N VAL A 110 -6.18 -4.43 -8.47
CA VAL A 110 -6.20 -3.61 -7.25
C VAL A 110 -6.01 -4.52 -6.05
N PHE A 111 -4.90 -4.35 -5.35
CA PHE A 111 -4.58 -5.05 -4.12
C PHE A 111 -4.85 -4.13 -2.92
N PHE A 112 -5.70 -4.57 -2.00
CA PHE A 112 -5.97 -3.88 -0.75
C PHE A 112 -5.21 -4.54 0.39
N ALA A 113 -4.12 -3.90 0.82
CA ALA A 113 -3.48 -4.09 2.12
C ALA A 113 -4.34 -3.38 3.19
N VAL A 114 -5.62 -3.76 3.28
CA VAL A 114 -6.63 -3.13 4.11
C VAL A 114 -7.48 -4.22 4.72
N CYS A 115 -7.46 -4.33 6.04
CA CYS A 115 -8.16 -5.40 6.73
C CYS A 115 -9.68 -5.19 6.68
N GLY A 116 -10.44 -6.27 6.52
CA GLY A 116 -11.90 -6.22 6.33
C GLY A 116 -12.37 -5.66 4.97
N SER A 117 -11.49 -5.26 4.05
CA SER A 117 -11.87 -4.73 2.72
C SER A 117 -12.72 -5.67 1.86
N GLY A 118 -12.60 -6.99 2.07
CA GLY A 118 -13.42 -8.03 1.43
C GLY A 118 -14.64 -8.46 2.24
N ALA A 119 -14.92 -7.86 3.39
CA ALA A 119 -15.95 -8.35 4.31
C ALA A 119 -17.37 -7.92 3.89
N GLY A 120 -18.28 -8.89 3.82
CA GLY A 120 -19.72 -8.65 3.71
C GLY A 120 -20.21 -8.13 2.34
N PRO A 121 -21.54 -7.94 2.19
CA PRO A 121 -22.19 -7.60 0.92
C PRO A 121 -21.95 -6.18 0.42
N ASP A 122 -21.36 -5.32 1.25
CA ASP A 122 -20.99 -3.93 0.94
C ASP A 122 -19.46 -3.74 1.03
N SER A 123 -18.72 -4.81 0.75
CA SER A 123 -17.25 -4.84 0.77
C SER A 123 -16.64 -3.73 -0.09
N LEU A 124 -15.48 -3.24 0.33
CA LEU A 124 -14.70 -2.26 -0.42
C LEU A 124 -14.35 -2.76 -1.82
N LEU A 125 -14.08 -4.07 -1.95
CA LEU A 125 -13.82 -4.70 -3.25
C LEU A 125 -15.01 -4.51 -4.20
N LYS A 126 -16.23 -4.79 -3.72
CA LYS A 126 -17.45 -4.64 -4.51
C LYS A 126 -17.76 -3.19 -4.85
N LYS A 127 -17.67 -2.27 -3.88
CA LYS A 127 -17.89 -0.83 -4.13
C LYS A 127 -16.88 -0.28 -5.14
N THR A 128 -15.62 -0.68 -5.01
CA THR A 128 -14.57 -0.30 -5.95
C THR A 128 -14.90 -0.82 -7.34
N ASN A 129 -15.16 -2.12 -7.51
CA ASN A 129 -15.41 -2.68 -8.84
C ASN A 129 -16.66 -2.06 -9.51
N ALA A 130 -17.71 -1.76 -8.74
CA ALA A 130 -18.90 -1.10 -9.25
C ALA A 130 -18.63 0.29 -9.85
N GLN A 131 -17.70 1.07 -9.29
CA GLN A 131 -17.26 2.36 -9.86
C GLN A 131 -16.57 2.23 -11.23
N TYR A 132 -16.08 1.02 -11.53
CA TYR A 132 -15.46 0.68 -12.81
C TYR A 132 -16.35 -0.22 -13.67
N ALA A 133 -17.67 -0.21 -13.44
CA ALA A 133 -18.64 -1.02 -14.17
C ALA A 133 -18.29 -2.52 -14.17
N ASP A 134 -17.79 -3.01 -13.03
CA ASP A 134 -17.39 -4.39 -12.77
C ASP A 134 -16.27 -4.90 -13.69
N ALA A 135 -15.44 -3.99 -14.23
CA ALA A 135 -14.44 -4.31 -15.25
C ALA A 135 -13.01 -4.51 -14.72
N ILE A 136 -12.75 -4.33 -13.41
CA ILE A 136 -11.42 -4.62 -12.84
C ILE A 136 -11.23 -6.13 -12.85
N ARG A 137 -10.09 -6.61 -13.36
CA ARG A 137 -9.88 -8.05 -13.54
C ARG A 137 -9.62 -8.78 -12.24
N LYS A 138 -8.85 -8.17 -11.36
CA LYS A 138 -8.49 -8.78 -10.09
C LYS A 138 -8.53 -7.74 -8.98
N LEU A 139 -9.33 -8.02 -7.97
CA LEU A 139 -9.29 -7.32 -6.69
C LEU A 139 -8.91 -8.33 -5.61
N SER A 140 -8.07 -7.92 -4.68
CA SER A 140 -7.65 -8.76 -3.54
C SER A 140 -7.76 -7.97 -2.25
N GLY A 141 -8.27 -8.59 -1.18
CA GLY A 141 -8.44 -7.93 0.12
C GLY A 141 -8.81 -8.90 1.24
N GLY A 142 -8.61 -8.48 2.49
CA GLY A 142 -8.88 -9.29 3.67
C GLY A 142 -10.35 -9.27 4.08
N VAL A 143 -10.91 -10.41 4.48
CA VAL A 143 -12.28 -10.49 5.06
C VAL A 143 -12.30 -10.28 6.58
N THR A 144 -11.12 -10.36 7.21
CA THR A 144 -10.88 -10.18 8.65
C THR A 144 -9.58 -9.38 8.83
N GLY A 145 -9.01 -9.41 10.04
CA GLY A 145 -7.66 -8.89 10.32
C GLY A 145 -6.61 -9.51 9.40
N CYS A 146 -5.64 -8.72 9.01
CA CYS A 146 -4.67 -9.04 7.98
C CYS A 146 -3.30 -8.45 8.33
N ALA A 147 -2.22 -9.11 7.93
CA ALA A 147 -0.86 -8.62 8.13
C ALA A 147 0.11 -9.25 7.13
N LEU A 148 1.30 -8.65 7.01
CA LEU A 148 2.44 -9.25 6.34
C LEU A 148 3.01 -10.40 7.17
N VAL A 149 3.24 -11.55 6.54
CA VAL A 149 3.70 -12.79 7.16
C VAL A 149 5.02 -13.20 6.52
N GLY A 150 6.08 -13.16 7.32
CA GLY A 150 7.46 -13.48 6.92
C GLY A 150 7.89 -14.89 7.26
N ASN A 151 7.13 -15.64 8.08
CA ASN A 151 7.43 -17.02 8.46
C ASN A 151 8.87 -17.19 8.99
N GLY A 152 9.26 -16.36 9.96
CA GLY A 152 10.60 -16.32 10.54
C GLY A 152 11.63 -15.51 9.74
N SER A 153 11.22 -14.87 8.64
CA SER A 153 12.07 -13.98 7.84
C SER A 153 11.66 -12.52 7.98
N THR A 154 12.67 -11.64 8.08
CA THR A 154 12.51 -10.18 8.01
C THR A 154 12.58 -9.65 6.56
N ASP A 155 12.78 -10.53 5.56
CA ASP A 155 12.86 -10.14 4.15
C ASP A 155 11.47 -9.97 3.53
N LEU A 156 11.08 -8.71 3.33
CA LEU A 156 9.79 -8.36 2.73
C LEU A 156 9.58 -8.92 1.31
N ALA A 157 10.64 -9.22 0.56
CA ALA A 157 10.46 -9.84 -0.76
C ALA A 157 9.83 -11.25 -0.66
N ASN A 158 10.01 -11.92 0.49
CA ASN A 158 9.46 -13.25 0.76
C ASN A 158 8.17 -13.22 1.58
N ALA A 159 7.78 -12.06 2.14
CA ALA A 159 6.60 -11.93 2.97
C ALA A 159 5.31 -11.90 2.14
N ASP A 160 4.24 -12.52 2.63
CA ASP A 160 2.92 -12.53 2.00
C ASP A 160 1.89 -11.86 2.91
N TYR A 161 0.93 -11.16 2.31
CA TYR A 161 -0.22 -10.64 3.05
C TYR A 161 -1.25 -11.74 3.25
N LEU A 162 -1.54 -12.07 4.51
CA LEU A 162 -2.50 -13.11 4.89
C LEU A 162 -3.56 -12.54 5.83
N ILE A 163 -4.67 -13.27 5.98
CA ILE A 163 -5.69 -13.04 7.01
C ILE A 163 -5.59 -14.07 8.11
N ASP A 164 -6.23 -13.80 9.26
CA ASP A 164 -6.27 -14.71 10.42
C ASP A 164 -4.85 -15.17 10.80
N VAL A 165 -3.91 -14.22 10.78
CA VAL A 165 -2.48 -14.45 10.99
C VAL A 165 -2.25 -15.03 12.38
N THR A 166 -1.38 -16.02 12.46
CA THR A 166 -0.87 -16.58 13.71
C THR A 166 0.53 -16.06 13.99
N HIS A 167 0.93 -16.14 15.26
CA HIS A 167 2.26 -15.75 15.70
C HIS A 167 3.00 -16.95 16.27
N SER A 168 4.28 -17.04 15.95
CA SER A 168 5.18 -18.04 16.54
C SER A 168 5.43 -17.81 18.04
N ASP A 169 5.31 -16.54 18.48
CA ASP A 169 5.41 -16.12 19.87
C ASP A 169 4.52 -14.88 20.10
N ASP A 170 3.34 -15.09 20.69
CA ASP A 170 2.36 -14.03 20.95
C ASP A 170 2.88 -12.97 21.93
N GLN A 171 3.68 -13.35 22.93
CA GLN A 171 4.18 -12.38 23.91
C GLN A 171 5.22 -11.48 23.26
N LEU A 172 6.16 -12.08 22.51
CA LEU A 172 7.15 -11.31 21.77
C LEU A 172 6.48 -10.37 20.75
N TYR A 173 5.45 -10.83 20.04
CA TYR A 173 4.68 -9.98 19.12
C TYR A 173 4.11 -8.74 19.83
N GLN A 174 3.49 -8.92 21.00
CA GLN A 174 2.95 -7.80 21.79
C GLN A 174 4.05 -6.87 22.30
N ASP A 175 5.17 -7.41 22.80
CA ASP A 175 6.29 -6.61 23.27
C ASP A 175 6.86 -5.71 22.15
N ILE A 176 6.98 -6.24 20.93
CA ILE A 176 7.46 -5.48 19.77
C ILE A 176 6.45 -4.38 19.39
N ILE A 177 5.14 -4.65 19.40
CA ILE A 177 4.12 -3.62 19.15
C ILE A 177 4.23 -2.50 20.17
N ASP A 178 4.26 -2.82 21.46
CA ASP A 178 4.32 -1.82 22.54
C ASP A 178 5.56 -0.92 22.39
N ASN A 179 6.70 -1.50 22.03
CA ASN A 179 7.94 -0.76 21.77
C ASN A 179 7.84 0.13 20.53
N ILE A 180 7.24 -0.35 19.44
CA ILE A 180 7.01 0.43 18.22
C ILE A 180 6.08 1.61 18.52
N GLU A 181 4.97 1.39 19.20
CA GLU A 181 4.02 2.44 19.60
C GLU A 181 4.68 3.47 20.53
N GLN A 182 5.50 3.01 21.48
CA GLN A 182 6.27 3.88 22.35
C GLN A 182 7.27 4.74 21.55
N LYS A 183 8.00 4.14 20.61
CA LYS A 183 8.94 4.87 19.73
C LYS A 183 8.21 5.87 18.84
N TRP A 184 7.08 5.48 18.26
CA TRP A 184 6.26 6.32 17.38
C TRP A 184 5.69 7.54 18.11
N SER A 185 5.23 7.34 19.35
CA SER A 185 4.78 8.42 20.24
C SER A 185 5.92 9.28 20.76
N GLY A 186 7.16 8.80 20.66
CA GLY A 186 8.39 9.51 21.00
C GLY A 186 8.82 10.51 19.93
N PRO A 187 9.93 11.24 20.18
CA PRO A 187 10.39 12.30 19.30
C PRO A 187 10.88 11.75 17.95
N TYR A 188 10.43 12.38 16.86
CA TYR A 188 11.00 12.22 15.52
C TYR A 188 12.47 12.72 15.52
N PRO A 189 13.38 12.11 14.73
CA PRO A 189 14.80 12.48 14.74
C PRO A 189 15.05 13.98 14.58
N ALA A 190 15.91 14.52 15.45
CA ALA A 190 16.24 15.96 15.52
C ALA A 190 15.04 16.90 15.75
N SER A 191 13.92 16.39 16.26
CA SER A 191 12.72 17.16 16.61
C SER A 191 12.30 16.92 18.07
N VAL A 192 11.48 17.83 18.59
CA VAL A 192 10.72 17.63 19.83
C VAL A 192 9.32 17.08 19.58
N GLN A 193 8.88 17.10 18.32
CA GLN A 193 7.57 16.60 17.89
C GLN A 193 7.60 15.07 17.70
N SER A 194 6.47 14.41 17.86
CA SER A 194 6.34 12.97 17.59
C SER A 194 6.35 12.64 16.09
N TYR A 195 6.43 11.35 15.74
CA TYR A 195 6.31 10.91 14.35
C TYR A 195 4.97 11.34 13.75
N ALA A 196 3.87 11.12 14.48
CA ALA A 196 2.53 11.52 14.05
C ALA A 196 2.43 13.04 13.84
N GLU A 197 2.96 13.85 14.74
CA GLU A 197 2.95 15.31 14.61
C GLU A 197 3.75 15.78 13.40
N VAL A 198 4.95 15.21 13.19
CA VAL A 198 5.79 15.53 12.03
C VAL A 198 5.12 15.10 10.72
N CYS A 199 4.48 13.93 10.69
CA CYS A 199 3.74 13.48 9.51
C CYS A 199 2.62 14.45 9.16
N ASN A 200 1.77 14.80 10.12
CA ASN A 200 0.62 15.68 9.93
C ASN A 200 1.01 17.05 9.37
N VAL A 201 2.09 17.67 9.87
CA VAL A 201 2.55 18.98 9.34
C VAL A 201 3.16 18.90 7.94
N ARG A 202 3.52 17.70 7.47
CA ARG A 202 4.09 17.47 6.13
C ARG A 202 3.02 17.03 5.12
N THR A 203 1.96 16.37 5.57
CA THR A 203 0.85 15.91 4.73
C THR A 203 -0.25 16.96 4.57
N ASP A 204 -0.37 17.92 5.50
CA ASP A 204 -1.30 19.05 5.42
C ASP A 204 -0.69 20.39 5.94
N PRO A 205 -0.33 21.35 5.06
CA PRO A 205 -0.40 21.26 3.61
C PRO A 205 0.64 20.29 3.05
N PHE A 206 0.25 19.52 2.03
CA PHE A 206 1.10 18.51 1.41
C PHE A 206 2.39 19.10 0.81
N ASP A 207 3.54 18.70 1.33
CA ASP A 207 4.86 18.93 0.76
C ASP A 207 5.54 17.62 0.37
N ARG A 208 5.60 17.36 -0.95
CA ARG A 208 6.13 16.11 -1.51
C ARG A 208 7.48 15.72 -0.93
N ALA A 209 8.45 16.64 -0.96
CA ALA A 209 9.83 16.31 -0.56
C ALA A 209 9.91 15.97 0.93
N SER A 210 9.16 16.69 1.77
CA SER A 210 9.10 16.41 3.20
C SER A 210 8.39 15.09 3.51
N VAL A 211 7.32 14.74 2.79
CA VAL A 211 6.63 13.44 2.99
C VAL A 211 7.51 12.28 2.52
N GLU A 212 8.21 12.42 1.40
CA GLU A 212 9.16 11.41 0.91
C GLU A 212 10.32 11.20 1.91
N ASP A 213 10.88 12.27 2.45
CA ASP A 213 11.87 12.22 3.53
C ASP A 213 11.32 11.56 4.81
N PHE A 214 10.06 11.85 5.17
CA PHE A 214 9.41 11.24 6.32
C PHE A 214 9.31 9.72 6.17
N VAL A 215 8.78 9.24 5.04
CA VAL A 215 8.63 7.80 4.75
C VAL A 215 9.99 7.10 4.80
N ASN A 216 11.03 7.68 4.18
CA ASN A 216 12.39 7.12 4.21
C ASN A 216 12.97 7.09 5.63
N THR A 217 12.71 8.12 6.44
CA THR A 217 13.12 8.16 7.85
C THR A 217 12.42 7.07 8.65
N VAL A 218 11.11 6.90 8.48
CA VAL A 218 10.34 5.83 9.15
C VAL A 218 10.93 4.46 8.81
N LEU A 219 11.17 4.17 7.53
CA LEU A 219 11.79 2.92 7.11
C LEU A 219 13.17 2.73 7.76
N GLN A 220 14.00 3.77 7.82
CA GLN A 220 15.31 3.69 8.46
C GLN A 220 15.20 3.42 9.96
N GLU A 221 14.37 4.18 10.66
CA GLU A 221 14.27 4.15 12.13
C GLU A 221 13.62 2.87 12.64
N PHE A 222 12.63 2.34 11.93
CA PHE A 222 11.88 1.14 12.31
C PHE A 222 12.40 -0.13 11.61
N SER A 223 13.57 -0.09 10.98
CA SER A 223 14.30 -1.27 10.47
C SER A 223 15.60 -1.56 11.23
N GLN A 224 15.85 -0.86 12.34
CA GLN A 224 17.07 -1.07 13.12
C GLN A 224 16.99 -2.41 13.86
N PRO A 225 18.05 -3.24 13.83
CA PRO A 225 18.01 -4.54 14.49
C PRO A 225 17.81 -4.40 15.99
N ALA A 226 17.09 -5.34 16.59
CA ALA A 226 16.93 -5.44 18.03
C ALA A 226 18.30 -5.51 18.75
N PRO A 227 18.40 -5.02 20.00
CA PRO A 227 19.61 -5.20 20.79
C PRO A 227 19.98 -6.69 20.90
N GLN A 228 21.28 -6.99 20.83
CA GLN A 228 21.75 -8.37 20.81
C GLN A 228 21.30 -9.12 22.07
N GLY A 229 20.51 -10.17 21.89
CA GLY A 229 20.00 -11.01 22.99
C GLY A 229 18.73 -10.48 23.66
N HIS A 230 18.14 -9.40 23.14
CA HIS A 230 16.94 -8.76 23.67
C HIS A 230 15.89 -8.51 22.56
N PRO A 231 15.35 -9.57 21.93
CA PRO A 231 14.30 -9.41 20.92
C PRO A 231 13.04 -8.73 21.47
N GLU A 232 12.76 -8.87 22.76
CA GLU A 232 11.65 -8.22 23.47
C GLU A 232 11.79 -6.69 23.55
N GLU A 233 12.98 -6.14 23.27
CA GLU A 233 13.24 -4.69 23.21
C GLU A 233 13.20 -4.15 21.76
N SER A 234 12.80 -4.97 20.79
CA SER A 234 12.84 -4.55 19.38
C SER A 234 11.85 -3.44 19.07
N THR A 235 12.30 -2.47 18.26
CA THR A 235 11.46 -1.48 17.58
C THR A 235 11.43 -1.70 16.07
N ASN A 236 11.94 -2.85 15.62
CA ASN A 236 12.01 -3.23 14.22
C ASN A 236 10.66 -3.75 13.75
N TYR A 237 9.99 -3.04 12.86
CA TYR A 237 8.73 -3.50 12.28
C TYR A 237 8.87 -4.84 11.55
N LEU A 238 10.05 -5.11 10.96
CA LEU A 238 10.30 -6.38 10.27
C LEU A 238 10.34 -7.57 11.22
N ASP A 239 10.58 -7.37 12.52
CA ASP A 239 10.53 -8.45 13.51
C ASP A 239 9.07 -8.87 13.75
N LEU A 240 8.08 -7.97 13.64
CA LEU A 240 6.65 -8.34 13.62
C LEU A 240 6.35 -9.26 12.44
N VAL A 241 6.83 -8.88 11.25
CA VAL A 241 6.66 -9.67 10.03
C VAL A 241 7.29 -11.06 10.20
N ALA A 242 8.46 -11.14 10.82
CA ALA A 242 9.12 -12.42 11.07
C ALA A 242 8.37 -13.31 12.08
N VAL A 243 7.77 -12.72 13.12
CA VAL A 243 7.03 -13.46 14.16
C VAL A 243 5.67 -13.95 13.65
N ASN A 244 5.07 -13.25 12.68
CA ASN A 244 3.89 -13.71 11.94
C ASN A 244 4.22 -14.99 11.15
N ASP A 245 3.56 -16.11 11.46
CA ASP A 245 3.97 -17.47 11.03
C ASP A 245 2.86 -18.35 10.43
N GLY A 246 1.79 -17.74 9.95
CA GLY A 246 0.69 -18.47 9.32
C GLY A 246 -0.44 -17.54 8.91
N GLY A 247 -1.56 -18.14 8.51
CA GLY A 247 -2.76 -17.43 8.09
C GLY A 247 -3.38 -18.04 6.84
N ASN A 248 -4.44 -17.40 6.36
CA ASN A 248 -5.16 -17.80 5.15
C ASN A 248 -4.93 -16.79 4.02
N PRO A 249 -5.05 -17.22 2.75
CA PRO A 249 -5.01 -16.30 1.62
C PRO A 249 -6.12 -15.24 1.68
N LEU A 250 -5.84 -14.07 1.10
CA LEU A 250 -6.83 -13.03 0.89
C LEU A 250 -7.99 -13.51 -0.01
N THR A 251 -9.13 -12.83 0.10
CA THR A 251 -10.23 -13.01 -0.85
C THR A 251 -9.88 -12.36 -2.17
N ILE A 252 -10.24 -13.02 -3.28
CA ILE A 252 -10.00 -12.54 -4.64
C ILE A 252 -11.33 -12.54 -5.42
N CYS A 253 -11.62 -11.44 -6.11
CA CYS A 253 -12.77 -11.31 -7.01
C CYS A 253 -12.40 -10.50 -8.27
N GLY A 254 -13.33 -10.36 -9.21
CA GLY A 254 -13.18 -9.49 -10.37
C GLY A 254 -13.60 -10.13 -11.70
N ALA A 255 -13.34 -9.39 -12.78
CA ALA A 255 -13.59 -9.82 -14.14
C ALA A 255 -12.56 -10.88 -14.57
N ASP A 256 -13.03 -12.07 -14.94
CA ASP A 256 -12.16 -13.19 -15.25
C ASP A 256 -11.20 -12.90 -16.44
N PRO A 257 -9.88 -13.02 -16.24
CA PRO A 257 -8.90 -12.84 -17.32
C PRO A 257 -8.91 -13.97 -18.38
N ALA A 258 -9.54 -15.12 -18.12
CA ALA A 258 -9.50 -16.33 -18.95
C ALA A 258 -10.84 -16.76 -19.59
N GLY A 259 -11.95 -16.07 -19.30
CA GLY A 259 -13.25 -16.30 -19.96
C GLY A 259 -14.09 -17.49 -19.47
N GLY A 260 -13.77 -18.06 -18.31
CA GLY A 260 -14.56 -19.02 -17.53
C GLY A 260 -15.67 -18.41 -16.64
N GLY A 261 -15.73 -17.08 -16.49
CA GLY A 261 -16.80 -16.34 -15.83
C GLY A 261 -16.33 -15.49 -14.64
N ALA A 262 -16.84 -14.26 -14.53
CA ALA A 262 -16.47 -13.32 -13.46
C ALA A 262 -16.69 -13.92 -12.06
N VAL A 263 -15.74 -13.68 -11.15
CA VAL A 263 -15.89 -14.03 -9.72
C VAL A 263 -16.55 -12.83 -9.04
N PRO A 264 -17.80 -12.95 -8.58
CA PRO A 264 -18.48 -11.83 -7.91
C PRO A 264 -17.70 -11.40 -6.68
N CYS A 265 -17.56 -10.10 -6.49
CA CYS A 265 -17.04 -9.58 -5.23
C CYS A 265 -18.07 -9.80 -4.12
N PRO A 266 -17.62 -10.20 -2.92
CA PRO A 266 -18.49 -10.46 -1.77
C PRO A 266 -19.40 -9.27 -1.47
#